data_AF-A0A933WGF1-F1
#
_entry.id   AF-A0A933WGF1-F1
#
_cell.length_a   1.000
_cell.length_b   1.000
_cell.length_c   1.000
_cell.angle_alpha   90.00
_cell.angle_beta   90.00
_cell.angle_gamma   90.00
#
_symmetry.space_group_name_H-M   'P 1'
#
loop_
_entity.id
_entity.type
_entity.pdbx_description
1 polymer ?
#
loop_
_entity_poly.entity_id
_entity_poly.type
_entity_poly.pdbx_seq_one_letter_code
_entity_poly.pdbx_strand_id
1 'polypeptide(L)' 'MSEVKEKKVEDIKKEAEAAKKCPVNKALYYIEEFLAGPMCGKCFPCEMGCYETEVRLKNIIE' A
#
# COMPACT_ATOMS: atom_id res chain seq x y z
N MET A 1 22.56 5.16 1.72
CA MET A 1 21.18 4.94 1.24
C MET A 1 20.97 3.44 1.28
N SER A 2 20.26 2.96 2.29
CA SER A 2 20.01 1.53 2.44
C SER A 2 19.19 1.06 1.25
N GLU A 3 19.71 0.06 0.54
CA GLU A 3 19.07 -0.55 -0.63
C GLU A 3 17.79 -1.26 -0.16
N VAL A 4 16.69 -0.52 -0.06
CA VAL A 4 15.36 -1.11 0.14
C VAL A 4 15.05 -1.84 -1.15
N LYS A 5 15.15 -3.16 -1.11
CA LYS A 5 14.76 -4.06 -2.19
C LYS A 5 13.29 -3.75 -2.50
N GLU A 6 13.02 -2.99 -3.56
CA GLU A 6 11.66 -2.61 -3.94
C GLU A 6 10.82 -3.88 -4.08
N LYS A 7 9.86 -4.06 -3.18
CA LYS A 7 8.94 -5.19 -3.26
C LYS A 7 8.13 -5.07 -4.55
N LYS A 8 7.99 -6.16 -5.28
CA LYS A 8 7.10 -6.17 -6.45
C LYS A 8 5.66 -6.12 -5.98
N VAL A 9 4.82 -5.48 -6.79
CA VAL A 9 3.40 -5.35 -6.53
C VAL A 9 2.71 -6.72 -6.39
N GLU A 10 3.16 -7.74 -7.13
CA GLU A 10 2.60 -9.09 -6.99
C GLU A 10 2.91 -9.72 -5.62
N ASP A 11 4.09 -9.45 -5.07
CA ASP A 11 4.52 -10.00 -3.77
C ASP A 11 3.74 -9.33 -2.64
N ILE A 12 3.56 -8.00 -2.70
CA ILE A 12 2.73 -7.25 -1.76
C ILE A 12 1.29 -7.80 -1.72
N LYS A 13 0.71 -8.12 -2.89
CA LYS A 13 -0.64 -8.72 -2.95
C LYS A 13 -0.68 -10.08 -2.26
N LYS A 14 0.28 -10.96 -2.54
CA LYS A 14 0.34 -12.30 -1.91
C LYS A 14 0.51 -12.20 -0.40
N GLU A 15 1.37 -11.29 0.08
CA GLU A 15 1.58 -11.03 1.50
C GLU A 15 0.29 -10.52 2.16
N ALA A 16 -0.42 -9.58 1.53
CA ALA A 16 -1.71 -9.08 2.01
C ALA A 16 -2.75 -10.20 2.15
N GLU A 17 -2.85 -11.06 1.13
CA GLU A 17 -3.80 -12.17 1.12
C GLU A 17 -3.50 -13.24 2.17
N ALA A 18 -2.21 -13.50 2.43
CA ALA A 18 -1.77 -14.46 3.43
C ALA A 18 -1.92 -13.93 4.87
N ALA A 19 -1.62 -12.64 5.11
CA ALA A 19 -1.53 -12.08 6.45
C ALA A 19 -2.85 -11.53 7.00
N LYS A 20 -3.79 -11.11 6.14
CA LYS A 20 -5.01 -10.41 6.56
C LYS A 20 -6.26 -11.11 6.03
N LYS A 21 -7.27 -11.32 6.89
CA LYS A 21 -8.58 -11.85 6.47
C LYS A 21 -9.55 -10.75 6.04
N CYS A 22 -9.56 -9.63 6.76
CA CYS A 22 -10.47 -8.51 6.48
C CYS A 22 -10.05 -7.78 5.19
N PRO A 23 -10.96 -7.56 4.23
CA PRO A 23 -10.64 -6.91 2.96
C PRO A 23 -10.12 -5.47 3.13
N VAL A 24 -10.63 -4.73 4.12
CA VAL A 24 -10.15 -3.38 4.42
C VAL A 24 -8.70 -3.40 4.91
N ASN A 25 -8.37 -4.34 5.80
CA ASN A 25 -7.00 -4.51 6.28
C ASN A 25 -6.04 -5.00 5.17
N LYS A 26 -6.53 -5.82 4.23
CA LYS A 26 -5.76 -6.21 3.03
C LYS A 26 -5.42 -4.99 2.17
N ALA A 27 -6.42 -4.15 1.91
CA ALA A 27 -6.24 -2.93 1.14
C ALA A 27 -5.28 -1.94 1.82
N LEU A 28 -5.39 -1.79 3.15
CA LEU A 28 -4.49 -0.94 3.92
C LEU A 28 -3.04 -1.43 3.81
N TYR A 29 -2.80 -2.72 4.05
CA TYR A 29 -1.47 -3.31 3.93
C TYR A 29 -0.88 -3.09 2.53
N TYR A 30 -1.68 -3.32 1.49
CA TYR A 30 -1.24 -3.11 0.12
C TYR A 30 -0.84 -1.65 -0.14
N ILE A 31 -1.63 -0.68 0.34
CA ILE A 31 -1.35 0.74 0.08
C ILE A 31 -0.12 1.22 0.84
N GLU A 32 0.07 0.76 2.08
CA GLU A 32 1.23 1.11 2.91
C GLU A 32 2.53 0.59 2.27
N GLU A 33 2.54 -0.67 1.84
CA GLU A 33 3.70 -1.27 1.16
C GLU A 33 3.93 -0.65 -0.23
N PHE A 34 2.86 -0.30 -0.95
CA PHE A 34 2.97 0.37 -2.25
C PHE A 34 3.64 1.75 -2.11
N LEU A 35 3.18 2.55 -1.15
CA LEU A 35 3.74 3.87 -0.84
C LEU A 35 5.18 3.80 -0.30
N ALA A 36 5.53 2.72 0.41
CA ALA A 36 6.87 2.53 0.98
C ALA A 36 7.95 2.13 -0.04
N GLY A 37 7.56 1.70 -1.25
CA GLY A 37 8.54 1.20 -2.24
C GLY A 37 8.13 1.45 -3.69
N PRO A 38 7.28 0.58 -4.29
CA PRO A 38 7.04 0.57 -5.74
C PRO A 38 6.29 1.80 -6.31
N MET A 39 5.85 2.74 -5.48
CA MET A 39 5.23 3.98 -5.95
C MET A 39 6.25 4.90 -6.62
N CYS A 40 6.05 5.17 -7.92
CA CYS A 40 7.02 5.91 -8.72
C CYS A 40 6.95 7.45 -8.63
N GLY A 41 5.93 8.02 -7.97
CA GLY A 41 5.78 9.47 -7.77
C GLY A 41 5.56 10.33 -9.02
N LYS A 42 5.38 9.74 -10.21
CA LYS A 42 5.35 10.51 -11.47
C LYS A 42 4.04 11.25 -11.74
N CYS A 43 2.93 10.75 -11.22
CA CYS A 43 1.59 11.25 -11.51
C CYS A 43 0.98 11.81 -10.23
N PHE A 44 0.88 13.13 -10.12
CA PHE A 44 0.26 13.80 -8.96
C PHE A 44 -1.10 13.21 -8.53
N PRO A 45 -2.09 12.94 -9.43
CA PRO A 45 -3.35 12.34 -8.99
C PRO A 45 -3.19 10.92 -8.45
N CYS A 46 -2.17 10.17 -8.89
CA CYS A 46 -1.88 8.83 -8.37
C CYS A 46 -1.29 8.91 -6.96
N GLU A 47 -0.27 9.73 -6.77
CA GLU A 47 0.38 9.93 -5.48
C GLU A 47 -0.60 10.44 -4.43
N MET A 48 -1.30 11.54 -4.74
CA MET A 48 -2.30 12.12 -3.85
C MET A 48 -3.43 11.13 -3.55
N GLY A 49 -3.93 10.42 -4.56
CA GLY A 49 -4.99 9.42 -4.40
C GLY A 49 -4.58 8.23 -3.52
N CYS A 50 -3.32 7.78 -3.62
CA CYS A 50 -2.80 6.70 -2.77
C CYS A 50 -2.68 7.14 -1.31
N TYR A 51 -2.14 8.33 -1.03
CA TYR A 51 -2.07 8.86 0.33
C TYR A 51 -3.46 9.12 0.93
N GLU A 52 -4.39 9.66 0.14
CA GLU A 52 -5.77 9.85 0.58
C GLU A 52 -6.43 8.50 0.93
N THR A 53 -6.20 7.48 0.10
CA THR A 53 -6.75 6.13 0.30
C THR A 53 -6.25 5.52 1.61
N GLU A 54 -4.97 5.69 1.95
CA GLU A 54 -4.39 5.26 3.22
C GLU A 54 -5.14 5.85 4.43
N VAL A 55 -5.35 7.16 4.43
CA VAL A 55 -6.07 7.87 5.50
C VAL A 55 -7.52 7.37 5.61
N ARG A 56 -8.21 7.23 4.47
CA ARG A 56 -9.59 6.71 4.46
C ARG A 56 -9.69 5.29 5.00
N LEU A 57 -8.76 4.41 4.65
CA LEU A 57 -8.76 3.03 5.12
C LEU A 57 -8.50 2.95 6.64
N LYS A 58 -7.60 3.79 7.17
CA LYS A 58 -7.36 3.89 8.62
C LYS A 58 -8.60 4.33 9.37
N ASN A 59 -9.32 5.34 8.85
CA ASN A 59 -10.58 5.82 9.44
C ASN A 59 -11.73 4.78 9.40
N ILE A 60 -11.68 3.77 8.52
CA ILE A 60 -12.68 2.69 8.48
C ILE A 60 -12.36 1.62 9.53
N ILE A 61 -11.10 1.50 9.96
CA ILE A 61 -10.64 0.47 10.91
C ILE A 61 -10.81 0.92 12.37
N GLU A 62 -10.73 2.23 12.65
CA GLU A 62 -11.11 2.85 13.95
C GLU A 62 -12.61 2.71 14.25
#